data_AF-K9CUC3-F1
#
_entry.id   AF-K9CUC3-F1
#
_cell.length_a   1.000
_cell.length_b   1.000
_cell.length_c   1.000
_cell.angle_alpha   90.00
_cell.angle_beta   90.00
_cell.angle_gamma   90.00
#
_symmetry.space_group_name_H-M   'P 1'
#
loop_
_entity.id
_entity.type
_entity.pdbx_description
1 polymer ?
#
loop_
_entity_poly.entity_id
_entity_poly.type
_entity_poly.pdbx_seq_one_letter_code
_entity_poly.pdbx_strand_id
1 'polypeptide(L)' 'MIVNGSVATLQRPDHRPQRYPVTRTDDPRAIRFMGDGFAMTVIEGPCSDGMSDAIWSDRVQLSFGEGVLKGCGGTKDGGE' A
#
# COMPACT_ATOMS: atom_id res chain seq x y z
N MET A 1 -2.42 -5.33 -2.47
CA MET A 1 -2.35 -5.55 -1.01
C MET A 1 -3.70 -5.22 -0.41
N ILE A 2 -4.09 -5.87 0.70
CA ILE A 2 -5.36 -5.61 1.40
C ILE A 2 -5.06 -5.40 2.89
N VAL A 3 -5.61 -4.35 3.50
CA VAL A 3 -5.56 -4.14 4.96
C VAL A 3 -6.94 -4.35 5.55
N ASN A 4 -7.04 -5.25 6.53
CA ASN A 4 -8.26 -5.51 7.29
C ASN A 4 -7.97 -5.28 8.77
N GLY A 5 -8.39 -4.13 9.30
CA GLY A 5 -8.11 -3.73 10.68
C GLY A 5 -6.60 -3.71 10.96
N SER A 6 -6.15 -4.58 11.86
CA SER A 6 -4.75 -4.73 12.27
C SER A 6 -3.96 -5.77 11.47
N VAL A 7 -4.46 -6.21 10.31
CA VAL A 7 -3.77 -7.20 9.47
C VAL A 7 -3.60 -6.70 8.05
N ALA A 8 -2.35 -6.61 7.60
CA ALA A 8 -1.95 -6.38 6.22
C ALA A 8 -1.73 -7.73 5.52
N THR A 9 -2.34 -7.93 4.36
CA THR A 9 -2.13 -9.13 3.52
C THR A 9 -1.45 -8.74 2.21
N LEU A 10 -0.22 -9.23 2.04
CA LEU A 10 0.58 -9.09 0.83
C LEU A 10 0.36 -10.30 -0.08
N GLN A 11 -0.26 -10.07 -1.23
CA GLN A 11 -0.44 -11.06 -2.28
C GLN A 11 0.51 -10.72 -3.43
N ARG A 12 1.28 -11.70 -3.90
CA ARG A 12 2.16 -11.58 -5.07
C ARG A 12 1.95 -12.80 -5.97
N PRO A 13 2.07 -12.68 -7.30
CA PRO A 13 1.78 -13.77 -8.24
C PRO A 13 2.49 -15.09 -7.91
N ASP A 14 3.78 -15.00 -7.56
CA ASP A 14 4.63 -16.18 -7.36
C ASP A 14 4.84 -16.56 -5.89
N HIS A 15 4.13 -15.92 -4.95
CA HIS A 15 4.31 -16.17 -3.52
C HIS A 15 2.98 -16.46 -2.83
N ARG A 16 3.03 -17.33 -1.83
CA ARG A 16 1.89 -17.52 -0.93
C ARG A 16 1.54 -16.18 -0.26
N PRO A 17 0.25 -15.87 -0.07
CA PRO A 17 -0.15 -14.66 0.64
C PRO A 17 0.52 -14.59 2.01
N GLN A 18 1.22 -13.49 2.27
CA GLN A 18 1.86 -13.22 3.56
C GLN A 18 0.99 -12.26 4.36
N ARG A 19 0.86 -12.52 5.66
CA ARG A 19 0.04 -11.71 6.58
C ARG A 19 0.93 -11.09 7.64
N TYR A 20 0.77 -9.80 7.84
CA TYR A 20 1.54 -8.99 8.77
C TYR A 20 0.58 -8.37 9.77
N PRO A 21 0.74 -8.63 11.08
CA PRO A 21 0.12 -7.81 12.12
C PRO A 21 0.66 -6.39 11.99
N VAL A 22 -0.22 -5.41 11.89
CA VAL A 22 0.14 -4.00 11.70
C VAL A 22 -0.64 -3.09 12.63
N THR A 23 -0.01 -1.98 13.01
CA THR A 23 -0.64 -0.84 13.65
C THR A 23 -0.72 0.30 12.64
N ARG A 24 -1.89 0.95 12.56
CA ARG A 24 -2.09 2.16 11.77
C ARG A 24 -1.65 3.39 12.56
N THR A 25 -0.94 4.29 11.91
CA THR A 25 -0.59 5.60 12.43
C THR A 25 -0.91 6.63 11.35
N ASP A 26 -1.68 7.65 11.72
CA ASP A 26 -2.08 8.72 10.82
C ASP A 26 -1.27 9.97 11.16
N ASP A 27 -0.50 10.44 10.18
CA ASP A 27 0.23 11.69 10.25
C ASP A 27 -0.38 12.71 9.26
N PRO A 28 -0.22 14.03 9.47
CA PRO A 28 -0.78 15.05 8.58
C PRO A 28 -0.34 14.97 7.11
N ARG A 29 0.67 14.15 6.79
CA ARG A 29 1.24 14.01 5.45
C ARG A 29 1.20 12.58 4.91
N ALA A 30 0.85 11.60 5.74
CA ALA A 30 0.93 10.19 5.37
C ALA A 30 0.14 9.30 6.33
N ILE A 31 -0.38 8.19 5.81
CA ILE A 31 -0.88 7.08 6.61
C ILE A 31 0.19 5.98 6.62
N ARG A 32 0.53 5.47 7.80
CA ARG A 32 1.53 4.42 7.98
C ARG A 32 0.92 3.18 8.59
N PHE A 33 1.35 2.02 8.12
CA PHE A 33 1.04 0.73 8.72
C PHE A 33 2.36 0.04 9.05
N MET A 34 2.63 -0.20 10.32
CA MET A 34 3.90 -0.77 10.77
C MET A 34 3.68 -2.08 11.50
N GLY A 35 4.53 -3.06 11.21
CA GLY A 35 4.53 -4.38 11.82
C GLY A 35 5.94 -4.96 11.85
N ASP A 36 6.10 -6.12 12.48
CA ASP A 36 7.40 -6.79 12.47
C ASP A 36 7.80 -7.19 11.05
N GLY A 37 8.98 -6.76 10.62
CA GLY A 37 9.48 -6.97 9.25
C GLY A 37 8.62 -6.33 8.14
N PHE A 38 7.72 -5.39 8.47
CA PHE A 38 6.79 -4.79 7.52
C PHE A 38 6.54 -3.30 7.78
N ALA A 39 6.58 -2.49 6.73
CA ALA A 39 6.13 -1.11 6.76
C ALA A 39 5.40 -0.74 5.46
N MET A 40 4.24 -0.09 5.58
CA MET A 40 3.55 0.55 4.48
C MET A 40 3.43 2.03 4.77
N THR A 41 3.65 2.86 3.75
CA THR A 41 3.39 4.31 3.78
C THR A 41 2.49 4.65 2.60
N VAL A 42 1.40 5.36 2.88
CA VAL A 42 0.44 5.89 1.91
C VAL A 42 0.53 7.40 1.98
N ILE A 43 0.76 8.05 0.84
CA ILE A 43 0.87 9.51 0.73
C ILE A 43 -0.13 9.96 -0.33
N GLU A 44 -0.92 10.97 -0.01
CA GLU A 44 -1.84 11.59 -0.96
C GLU A 44 -1.08 12.25 -2.12
N GLY A 45 -1.57 12.04 -3.33
CA GLY A 45 -1.08 12.66 -4.55
C GLY A 45 -1.21 11.74 -5.76
N PRO A 46 -1.31 12.32 -6.97
CA PRO A 46 -1.59 11.56 -8.18
C PRO A 46 -0.53 10.48 -8.40
N CYS A 47 -1.00 9.26 -8.65
CA CYS A 47 -0.17 8.09 -8.91
C CYS A 47 -0.64 7.41 -10.20
N SER A 48 0.26 7.31 -11.18
CA SER A 48 0.06 6.48 -12.36
C SER A 48 0.63 5.09 -12.09
N ASP A 49 -0.15 4.06 -12.38
CA ASP A 49 0.29 2.67 -12.21
C ASP A 49 1.25 2.20 -13.33
N GLY A 50 1.44 3.02 -14.37
CA GLY A 50 2.31 2.73 -15.52
C GLY A 50 1.84 1.57 -16.40
N MET A 51 0.68 0.98 -16.09
CA MET A 51 0.08 -0.14 -16.83
C MET A 51 -1.20 0.27 -17.56
N SER A 52 -1.86 1.33 -17.08
CA SER A 52 -3.06 1.91 -17.66
C SER A 52 -3.01 3.43 -17.60
N ASP A 53 -3.97 4.09 -18.25
CA ASP A 53 -4.19 5.54 -18.14
C ASP A 53 -4.88 5.94 -16.83
N ALA A 54 -5.03 5.01 -15.88
CA ALA A 54 -5.64 5.29 -14.59
C ALA A 54 -4.69 6.13 -13.71
N ILE A 55 -5.23 7.23 -13.18
CA ILE A 55 -4.61 7.99 -12.10
C ILE A 55 -5.31 7.61 -10.80
N TRP A 56 -4.52 7.40 -9.75
CA TRP A 56 -4.99 7.06 -8.41
C TRP A 56 -4.67 8.20 -7.45
N SER A 57 -5.47 8.36 -6.41
CA SER A 57 -5.33 9.43 -5.42
C SER A 57 -4.09 9.29 -4.55
N ASP A 58 -3.56 8.06 -4.39
CA ASP A 58 -2.52 7.79 -3.41
C ASP A 58 -1.30 7.10 -4.02
N ARG A 59 -0.14 7.47 -3.50
CA ARG A 59 1.13 6.78 -3.71
C ARG A 59 1.39 5.86 -2.52
N VAL A 60 1.70 4.61 -2.81
CA VAL A 60 1.94 3.57 -1.80
C VAL A 60 3.37 3.08 -1.91
N GLN A 61 4.07 3.04 -0.78
CA GLN A 61 5.35 2.36 -0.64
C GLN A 61 5.24 1.27 0.42
N LEU A 62 5.74 0.08 0.09
CA LEU A 62 5.76 -1.11 0.92
C LEU A 62 7.20 -1.56 1.11
N SER A 63 7.61 -1.79 2.35
CA SER A 63 8.90 -2.37 2.69
C SER A 63 8.67 -3.64 3.51
N PHE A 64 9.33 -4.72 3.12
CA PHE A 64 9.26 -6.02 3.80
C PHE A 64 10.58 -6.76 3.61
N GLY A 65 10.74 -7.93 4.26
CA GLY A 65 12.03 -8.64 4.32
C GLY A 65 12.70 -8.91 2.96
N GLU A 66 11.94 -9.02 1.87
CA GLU A 66 12.48 -9.31 0.54
C GLU A 66 12.69 -8.05 -0.33
N GLY A 67 12.29 -6.87 0.15
CA GLY A 67 12.56 -5.61 -0.55
C GLY A 67 11.48 -4.54 -0.40
N VAL A 68 11.51 -3.61 -1.35
CA VAL A 68 10.60 -2.45 -1.39
C VAL A 68 9.79 -2.49 -2.68
N LEU A 69 8.47 -2.34 -2.56
CA LEU A 69 7.55 -2.18 -3.67
C LEU A 69 6.93 -0.77 -3.63
N LYS A 70 6.78 -0.18 -4.80
CA LYS A 70 6.06 1.09 -4.99
C LYS A 70 4.87 0.82 -5.87
N GLY A 71 3.76 1.50 -5.60
CA GLY A 71 2.55 1.37 -6.38
C GLY A 71 1.56 2.48 -6.07
N CYS A 72 0.37 2.32 -6.62
CA CYS A 72 -0.73 3.24 -6.44
C CYS A 72 -1.83 2.63 -5.57
N GLY A 73 -2.59 3.47 -4.89
CA GLY A 73 -3.72 3.08 -4.06
C GLY A 73 -4.75 4.19 -3.93
N GLY A 74 -5.75 3.97 -3.09
CA GLY A 74 -6.83 4.93 -2.89
C GLY A 74 -7.93 4.82 -3.95
N THR A 75 -8.57 5.94 -4.25
CA THR A 75 -9.62 6.02 -5.27
C THR A 75 -9.00 6.29 -6.64
N LYS A 76 -9.60 5.71 -7.69
CA LYS A 76 -9.23 5.99 -9.07
C LYS A 76 -9.87 7.32 -9.49
N ASP A 77 -9.07 8.24 -10.01
CA ASP A 77 -9.51 9.52 -10.57
C ASP A 77 -10.36 9.24 -11.82
N GLY A 78 -11.61 9.70 -11.80
CA GLY A 78 -12.59 9.48 -12.88
C GLY A 78 -13.41 8.18 -12.82
N GLY A 79 -13.42 7.45 -11.70
CA GLY A 79 -14.36 6.35 -11.47
C GLY A 79 -15.43 6.72 -10.45
N GLU A 80 -16.71 6.63 -10.85
CA GLU A 80 -17.91 6.75 -9.99
C GLU A 80 -17.89 5.83 -8.76
#